data_AF-A0A9E5WNR5-F1
#
_entry.id   AF-A0A9E5WNR5-F1
#
_cell.length_a   1.000
_cell.length_b   1.000
_cell.length_c   1.000
_cell.angle_alpha   90.00
_cell.angle_beta   90.00
_cell.angle_gamma   90.00
#
_symmetry.space_group_name_H-M   'P 1'
#
loop_
_entity.id
_entity.type
_entity.pdbx_description
1 polymer ?
#
loop_
_entity_poly.entity_id
_entity_poly.type
_entity_poly.pdbx_seq_one_letter_code
_entity_poly.pdbx_strand_id
1 'polypeptide(L)'
;METVVAWHQEQKDLCLILSREVGRHVTLKLPRRSQEDSQTRQKETLDLLLQSNSLYCELDVPDAPSPVYITVNLARKTISISTKLKAPGDRKSARARSNWLLRQLGNVADPRIQLLLHYPGKKPIRPFEINVLRENPQSVDDDSKIPPNYLEVRLHDGLAGDFSGSKKFIERLEAGLLDFYGQAVAGVKPWIPAAPRPIEKSKPGDDEGKQASPLLSPGDLN
;
A
#
# COMPACT_ATOMS: atom_id res chain seq x y z
N MET A 1 -7.74 -19.67 -25.54
CA MET A 1 -9.03 -19.30 -24.92
C MET A 1 -9.23 -19.99 -23.57
N GLU A 2 -8.96 -21.29 -23.46
CA GLU A 2 -9.11 -22.07 -22.22
C GLU A 2 -8.40 -21.46 -21.00
N THR A 3 -7.15 -21.00 -21.14
CA THR A 3 -6.41 -20.36 -20.03
C THR A 3 -7.10 -19.12 -19.46
N VAL A 4 -7.76 -18.31 -20.30
CA VAL A 4 -8.46 -17.09 -19.85
C VAL A 4 -9.72 -17.46 -19.08
N VAL A 5 -10.46 -18.46 -19.56
CA VAL A 5 -11.67 -18.96 -18.88
C VAL A 5 -11.30 -19.59 -17.53
N ALA A 6 -10.24 -20.41 -17.50
CA ALA A 6 -9.71 -20.99 -16.27
C ALA A 6 -9.27 -19.91 -15.28
N TRP A 7 -8.56 -18.87 -15.75
CA TRP A 7 -8.18 -17.73 -14.92
C TRP A 7 -9.39 -16.97 -14.36
N HIS A 8 -10.44 -16.80 -15.17
CA HIS A 8 -11.68 -16.16 -14.71
C HIS A 8 -12.43 -16.97 -13.65
N GLN A 9 -12.33 -18.30 -13.72
CA GLN A 9 -12.86 -19.18 -12.68
C GLN A 9 -12.01 -19.09 -11.41
N GLU A 10 -10.68 -19.20 -11.55
CA GLU A 10 -9.72 -19.06 -10.46
C GLU A 10 -9.90 -17.75 -9.68
N GLN A 11 -10.11 -16.63 -10.39
CA GLN A 11 -10.41 -15.34 -9.76
C GLN A 11 -11.63 -15.37 -8.83
N LYS A 12 -12.69 -16.11 -9.20
CA LYS A 12 -13.87 -16.28 -8.35
C LYS A 12 -13.55 -17.16 -7.15
N ASP A 13 -12.77 -18.21 -7.37
CA ASP A 13 -12.37 -19.14 -6.31
C ASP A 13 -11.49 -18.43 -5.27
N LEU A 14 -10.56 -17.56 -5.69
CA LEU A 14 -9.78 -16.69 -4.81
C LEU A 14 -10.66 -15.75 -3.98
N CYS A 15 -11.70 -15.14 -4.58
CA CYS A 15 -12.67 -14.35 -3.83
C CYS A 15 -13.42 -15.20 -2.78
N LEU A 16 -13.85 -16.42 -3.13
CA LEU A 16 -14.56 -17.31 -2.23
C LEU A 16 -13.68 -17.77 -1.07
N ILE A 17 -12.45 -18.17 -1.36
CA ILE A 17 -11.46 -18.61 -0.37
C ILE A 17 -11.15 -17.48 0.60
N LEU A 18 -10.82 -16.29 0.10
CA LEU A 18 -10.53 -15.16 0.97
C LEU A 18 -11.77 -14.70 1.74
N SER A 19 -12.97 -14.75 1.15
CA SER A 19 -14.21 -14.43 1.86
C SER A 19 -14.45 -15.35 3.06
N ARG A 20 -14.15 -16.65 2.91
CA ARG A 20 -14.25 -17.62 3.99
C ARG A 20 -13.25 -17.34 5.10
N GLU A 21 -12.02 -17.00 4.74
CA GLU A 21 -10.96 -16.68 5.70
C GLU A 21 -11.30 -15.43 6.53
N VAL A 22 -11.81 -14.37 5.88
CA VAL A 22 -12.02 -13.07 6.55
C VAL A 22 -13.43 -12.88 7.11
N GLY A 23 -14.37 -13.79 6.79
CA GLY A 23 -15.77 -13.69 7.22
C GLY A 23 -16.55 -12.53 6.60
N ARG A 24 -16.07 -11.95 5.49
CA ARG A 24 -16.70 -10.84 4.74
C ARG A 24 -16.74 -11.17 3.26
N HIS A 25 -17.70 -10.59 2.53
CA HIS A 25 -17.82 -10.83 1.10
C HIS A 25 -16.76 -10.08 0.30
N VAL A 26 -15.73 -10.79 -0.17
CA VAL A 26 -14.69 -10.29 -1.07
C VAL A 26 -15.16 -10.37 -2.51
N THR A 27 -14.91 -9.32 -3.29
CA THR A 27 -15.34 -9.24 -4.69
C THR A 27 -14.19 -8.94 -5.65
N LEU A 28 -14.37 -9.22 -6.93
CA LEU A 28 -13.44 -8.79 -7.97
C LEU A 28 -13.69 -7.33 -8.30
N LYS A 29 -12.65 -6.52 -8.20
CA LYS A 29 -12.67 -5.14 -8.67
C LYS A 29 -12.45 -5.13 -10.18
N LEU A 30 -13.52 -4.87 -10.91
CA LEU A 30 -13.54 -4.82 -12.37
C LEU A 30 -14.00 -3.44 -12.84
N PRO A 31 -13.47 -2.91 -13.96
CA PRO A 31 -14.07 -1.77 -14.64
C PRO A 31 -15.53 -2.07 -15.00
N ARG A 32 -16.42 -1.06 -14.90
CA ARG A 32 -17.86 -1.24 -15.13
C ARG A 32 -18.19 -1.95 -16.45
N ARG A 33 -17.54 -1.56 -17.54
CA ARG A 33 -17.72 -2.16 -18.87
C ARG A 33 -17.47 -3.68 -18.90
N SER A 34 -16.51 -4.15 -18.11
CA SER A 34 -16.10 -5.56 -18.05
C SER A 34 -16.97 -6.38 -17.10
N GLN A 35 -17.78 -5.73 -16.25
CA GLN A 35 -18.79 -6.37 -15.43
C GLN A 35 -20.06 -6.69 -16.23
N GLU A 36 -20.43 -5.77 -17.12
CA GLU A 36 -21.65 -5.86 -17.93
C GLU A 36 -21.49 -6.77 -19.15
N ASP A 37 -20.26 -6.95 -19.68
CA ASP A 37 -19.99 -7.80 -20.85
C ASP A 37 -18.82 -8.78 -20.65
N SER A 38 -19.15 -10.08 -20.68
CA SER A 38 -18.18 -11.18 -20.58
C SER A 38 -17.23 -11.27 -21.78
N GLN A 39 -17.66 -10.89 -22.99
CA GLN A 39 -16.79 -10.95 -24.18
C GLN A 39 -15.72 -9.87 -24.10
N THR A 40 -16.11 -8.64 -23.72
CA THR A 40 -15.17 -7.55 -23.44
C THR A 40 -14.15 -7.96 -22.38
N ARG A 41 -14.60 -8.55 -21.27
CA ARG A 41 -13.70 -9.02 -20.19
C ARG A 41 -12.68 -10.06 -20.67
N GLN A 42 -13.13 -11.01 -21.50
CA GLN A 42 -12.25 -12.04 -22.05
C GLN A 42 -11.21 -11.42 -23.00
N LYS A 43 -11.64 -10.48 -23.85
CA LYS A 43 -10.76 -9.76 -24.76
C LYS A 43 -9.69 -8.95 -24.02
N GLU A 44 -10.09 -8.17 -23.01
CA GLU A 44 -9.14 -7.39 -22.20
C GLU A 44 -8.11 -8.27 -21.49
N THR A 45 -8.55 -9.42 -20.97
CA THR A 45 -7.64 -10.38 -20.33
C THR A 45 -6.66 -10.97 -21.33
N LEU A 46 -7.13 -11.29 -22.54
CA LEU A 46 -6.28 -11.81 -23.62
C LEU A 46 -5.28 -10.74 -24.10
N ASP A 47 -5.71 -9.50 -24.27
CA ASP A 47 -4.86 -8.39 -24.70
C ASP A 47 -3.74 -8.15 -23.67
N LEU A 48 -4.07 -8.14 -22.37
CA LEU A 48 -3.08 -8.02 -21.31
C LEU A 48 -2.10 -9.21 -21.32
N LEU A 49 -2.61 -10.42 -21.49
CA LEU A 49 -1.80 -11.63 -21.54
C LEU A 49 -0.81 -11.59 -22.71
N LEU A 50 -1.24 -11.19 -23.91
CA LEU A 50 -0.40 -11.09 -25.10
C LEU A 50 0.65 -9.98 -24.99
N GLN A 51 0.31 -8.85 -24.36
CA GLN A 51 1.21 -7.72 -24.22
C GLN A 51 2.25 -7.90 -23.11
N SER A 52 1.87 -8.52 -21.99
CA SER A 52 2.66 -8.52 -20.75
C SER A 52 3.07 -9.91 -20.26
N ASN A 53 2.65 -10.98 -20.95
CA ASN A 53 2.77 -12.37 -20.50
C ASN A 53 2.25 -12.57 -19.08
N SER A 54 1.25 -11.79 -18.67
CA SER A 54 0.76 -11.76 -17.30
C SER A 54 -0.76 -11.85 -17.24
N LEU A 55 -1.24 -12.58 -16.23
CA LEU A 55 -2.61 -12.56 -15.78
C LEU A 55 -2.71 -11.68 -14.54
N TYR A 56 -3.82 -10.99 -14.39
CA TYR A 56 -4.01 -10.00 -13.33
C TYR A 56 -5.43 -10.05 -12.76
N CYS A 57 -5.56 -9.77 -11.46
CA CYS A 57 -6.82 -9.39 -10.84
C CYS A 57 -6.62 -8.49 -9.63
N GLU A 58 -7.71 -7.82 -9.27
CA GLU A 58 -7.81 -6.97 -8.09
C GLU A 58 -8.97 -7.50 -7.23
N LEU A 59 -8.69 -7.78 -5.96
CA LEU A 59 -9.70 -8.17 -4.99
C LEU A 59 -10.06 -6.96 -4.13
N ASP A 60 -11.35 -6.61 -4.11
CA ASP A 60 -11.90 -5.64 -3.18
C ASP A 60 -12.30 -6.37 -1.90
N VAL A 61 -11.55 -6.13 -0.83
CA VAL A 61 -11.78 -6.71 0.48
C VAL A 61 -12.45 -5.66 1.36
N PRO A 62 -13.65 -5.91 1.91
CA PRO A 62 -14.33 -4.97 2.79
C PRO A 62 -13.45 -4.51 3.95
N ASP A 63 -13.49 -3.21 4.25
CA ASP A 63 -12.76 -2.55 5.33
C ASP A 63 -11.22 -2.62 5.26
N ALA A 64 -10.66 -3.22 4.20
CA ALA A 64 -9.23 -3.26 3.97
C ALA A 64 -8.69 -1.86 3.57
N PRO A 65 -7.42 -1.55 3.88
CA PRO A 65 -6.87 -0.22 3.62
C PRO A 65 -6.65 0.08 2.12
N SER A 66 -6.65 -0.94 1.27
CA SER A 66 -6.49 -0.88 -0.18
C SER A 66 -6.82 -2.25 -0.79
N PRO A 67 -7.16 -2.36 -2.09
CA PRO A 67 -7.34 -3.65 -2.76
C PRO A 67 -6.11 -4.56 -2.64
N VAL A 68 -6.35 -5.85 -2.81
CA VAL A 68 -5.29 -6.85 -2.98
C VAL A 68 -5.09 -7.09 -4.48
N TYR A 69 -3.87 -6.86 -4.95
CA TYR A 69 -3.46 -7.02 -6.33
C TYR A 69 -2.78 -8.37 -6.51
N ILE A 70 -3.19 -9.13 -7.52
CA ILE A 70 -2.59 -10.42 -7.85
C ILE A 70 -2.12 -10.37 -9.30
N THR A 71 -0.83 -10.63 -9.52
CA THR A 71 -0.21 -10.73 -10.84
C THR A 71 0.47 -12.08 -10.99
N VAL A 72 0.16 -12.79 -12.05
CA VAL A 72 0.84 -14.04 -12.41
C VAL A 72 1.58 -13.80 -13.72
N ASN A 73 2.91 -13.77 -13.67
CA ASN A 73 3.72 -13.63 -14.87
C ASN A 73 4.11 -15.02 -15.39
N LEU A 74 3.59 -15.41 -16.55
CA LEU A 74 3.79 -16.74 -17.11
C LEU A 74 5.19 -16.93 -17.69
N ALA A 75 5.78 -15.88 -18.27
CA ALA A 75 7.13 -15.95 -18.84
C ALA A 75 8.20 -16.15 -17.75
N ARG A 76 8.04 -15.46 -16.62
CA ARG A 76 8.96 -15.54 -15.47
C ARG A 76 8.56 -16.62 -14.47
N LYS A 77 7.37 -17.21 -14.60
CA LYS A 77 6.81 -18.22 -13.69
C LYS A 77 6.75 -17.71 -12.26
N THR A 78 6.21 -16.51 -12.07
CA THR A 78 6.13 -15.85 -10.77
C THR A 78 4.71 -15.45 -10.42
N ILE A 79 4.36 -15.59 -9.15
CA ILE A 79 3.17 -14.97 -8.55
C ILE A 79 3.62 -13.73 -7.77
N SER A 80 2.87 -12.65 -7.87
CA SER A 80 3.01 -11.48 -7.01
C SER A 80 1.66 -11.12 -6.43
N ILE A 81 1.60 -11.00 -5.10
CA ILE A 81 0.41 -10.57 -4.38
C ILE A 81 0.80 -9.32 -3.61
N SER A 82 0.07 -8.22 -3.77
CA SER A 82 0.44 -6.98 -3.11
C SER A 82 -0.74 -6.13 -2.68
N THR A 83 -0.45 -5.19 -1.79
CA THR A 83 -1.35 -4.09 -1.47
C THR A 83 -0.56 -2.80 -1.42
N LYS A 84 -1.14 -1.71 -1.92
CA LYS A 84 -0.47 -0.41 -2.05
C LYS A 84 -1.20 0.66 -1.26
N LEU A 85 -0.47 1.32 -0.37
CA LEU A 85 -0.98 2.24 0.64
C LEU A 85 -0.43 3.63 0.39
N LYS A 86 -1.26 4.66 0.58
CA LYS A 86 -0.77 6.03 0.61
C LYS A 86 0.14 6.19 1.83
N ALA A 87 1.34 6.69 1.59
CA ALA A 87 2.29 6.93 2.64
C ALA A 87 1.86 8.15 3.49
N PRO A 88 2.16 8.15 4.78
CA PRO A 88 1.70 9.16 5.72
C PRO A 88 2.33 10.53 5.43
N GLY A 89 1.48 11.54 5.20
CA GLY A 89 1.90 12.88 4.76
C GLY A 89 2.58 13.71 5.85
N ASP A 90 2.32 13.41 7.12
CA ASP A 90 2.95 14.04 8.30
C ASP A 90 4.41 13.59 8.50
N ARG A 91 4.83 12.51 7.82
CA ARG A 91 6.19 11.96 7.92
C ARG A 91 7.07 12.46 6.77
N LYS A 92 8.22 13.04 7.13
CA LYS A 92 9.10 13.76 6.20
C LYS A 92 10.20 12.92 5.53
N SER A 93 10.50 11.71 6.03
CA SER A 93 11.58 10.86 5.50
C SER A 93 11.08 9.48 5.04
N ALA A 94 11.85 8.85 4.13
CA ALA A 94 11.59 7.48 3.69
C ALA A 94 11.62 6.49 4.87
N ARG A 95 12.62 6.62 5.75
CA ARG A 95 12.69 5.88 7.02
C ARG A 95 11.43 6.04 7.87
N ALA A 96 10.95 7.26 8.10
CA ALA A 96 9.77 7.48 8.94
C ALA A 96 8.50 6.89 8.32
N ARG A 97 8.31 7.01 7.00
CA ARG A 97 7.19 6.40 6.27
C ARG A 97 7.26 4.87 6.30
N SER A 98 8.44 4.29 6.09
CA SER A 98 8.64 2.84 6.15
C SER A 98 8.37 2.28 7.55
N ASN A 99 8.94 2.90 8.59
CA ASN A 99 8.72 2.50 9.99
C ASN A 99 7.26 2.59 10.43
N TRP A 100 6.46 3.49 9.85
CA TRP A 100 5.02 3.53 10.12
C TRP A 100 4.31 2.26 9.69
N LEU A 101 4.62 1.76 8.50
CA LEU A 101 4.02 0.53 8.00
C LEU A 101 4.58 -0.68 8.73
N LEU A 102 5.90 -0.75 8.94
CA LEU A 102 6.56 -1.85 9.65
C LEU A 102 6.02 -2.08 11.07
N ARG A 103 5.57 -1.03 11.77
CA ARG A 103 4.95 -1.11 13.10
C ARG A 103 3.53 -1.68 13.09
N GLN A 104 2.86 -1.65 11.94
CA GLN A 104 1.52 -2.23 11.77
C GLN A 104 1.59 -3.67 11.28
N LEU A 105 2.65 -3.99 10.54
CA LEU A 105 2.96 -5.37 10.20
C LEU A 105 3.35 -6.13 11.48
N GLY A 106 2.66 -7.23 11.74
CA GLY A 106 2.95 -8.13 12.86
C GLY A 106 4.25 -8.91 12.63
N ASN A 107 4.33 -10.13 13.15
CA ASN A 107 5.44 -11.01 12.77
C ASN A 107 5.27 -11.43 11.31
N VAL A 108 6.18 -10.99 10.45
CA VAL A 108 6.19 -11.37 9.03
C VAL A 108 7.23 -12.47 8.90
N ALA A 109 6.74 -13.70 8.91
CA ALA A 109 7.56 -14.91 8.89
C ALA A 109 7.95 -15.32 7.47
N ASP A 110 7.13 -14.98 6.47
CA ASP A 110 7.42 -15.32 5.08
C ASP A 110 8.46 -14.36 4.47
N PRO A 111 9.67 -14.81 4.13
CA PRO A 111 10.71 -13.97 3.55
C PRO A 111 10.38 -13.47 2.13
N ARG A 112 9.37 -14.06 1.47
CA ARG A 112 8.88 -13.61 0.16
C ARG A 112 8.14 -12.28 0.26
N ILE A 113 7.70 -11.87 1.46
CA ILE A 113 6.99 -10.61 1.69
C ILE A 113 8.00 -9.47 1.87
N GLN A 114 7.92 -8.50 0.98
CA GLN A 114 8.84 -7.37 0.87
C GLN A 114 8.09 -6.04 0.94
N LEU A 115 8.79 -4.99 1.38
CA LEU A 115 8.34 -3.60 1.32
C LEU A 115 8.92 -2.90 0.09
N LEU A 116 8.08 -2.28 -0.71
CA LEU A 116 8.45 -1.53 -1.91
C LEU A 116 8.12 -0.05 -1.73
N LEU A 117 9.08 0.82 -2.05
CA LEU A 117 8.93 2.28 -1.91
C LEU A 117 8.63 2.92 -3.26
N HIS A 118 7.50 3.63 -3.35
CA HIS A 118 7.07 4.32 -4.56
C HIS A 118 7.31 5.84 -4.43
N TYR A 119 8.37 6.32 -5.05
CA TYR A 119 8.75 7.72 -5.05
C TYR A 119 7.98 8.53 -6.10
N PRO A 120 7.79 9.84 -5.92
CA PRO A 120 7.32 10.70 -7.00
C PRO A 120 8.28 10.66 -8.20
N GLY A 121 7.71 10.74 -9.41
CA GLY A 121 8.48 10.71 -10.66
C GLY A 121 8.86 9.31 -11.13
N LYS A 122 9.92 9.20 -11.94
CA LYS A 122 10.36 7.94 -12.59
C LYS A 122 11.49 7.23 -11.83
N LYS A 123 11.55 7.39 -10.51
CA LYS A 123 12.55 6.67 -9.70
C LYS A 123 12.28 5.16 -9.73
N PRO A 124 13.32 4.32 -9.84
CA PRO A 124 13.16 2.88 -9.74
C PRO A 124 12.55 2.46 -8.40
N ILE A 125 11.66 1.47 -8.44
CA ILE A 125 11.08 0.88 -7.22
C ILE A 125 12.13 -0.04 -6.61
N ARG A 126 12.42 0.16 -5.32
CA ARG A 126 13.36 -0.68 -4.56
C ARG A 126 12.58 -1.61 -3.62
N PRO A 127 12.75 -2.94 -3.71
CA PRO A 127 12.25 -3.88 -2.73
C PRO A 127 13.19 -3.98 -1.52
N PHE A 128 12.61 -4.14 -0.33
CA PHE A 128 13.31 -4.33 0.93
C PHE A 128 12.70 -5.51 1.67
N GLU A 129 13.54 -6.43 2.15
CA GLU A 129 13.09 -7.48 3.06
C GLU A 129 12.67 -6.87 4.39
N ILE A 130 11.51 -7.28 4.90
CA ILE A 130 10.90 -6.65 6.08
C ILE A 130 11.77 -6.86 7.33
N ASN A 131 12.32 -8.06 7.52
CA ASN A 131 13.11 -8.38 8.72
C ASN A 131 14.47 -7.69 8.70
N VAL A 132 15.16 -7.67 7.55
CA VAL A 132 16.39 -6.87 7.36
C VAL A 132 16.12 -5.39 7.61
N LEU A 133 14.99 -4.88 7.15
CA LEU A 133 14.64 -3.47 7.34
C LEU A 133 14.33 -3.13 8.81
N ARG A 134 13.82 -4.08 9.60
CA ARG A 134 13.62 -3.89 11.05
C ARG A 134 14.94 -3.80 11.80
N GLU A 135 15.92 -4.63 11.42
CA GLU A 135 17.27 -4.63 12.01
C GLU A 135 18.10 -3.42 11.55
N ASN A 136 17.91 -3.01 10.29
CA ASN A 136 18.66 -1.93 9.65
C ASN A 136 17.71 -0.90 8.99
N PRO A 137 17.00 -0.06 9.77
CA PRO A 137 16.06 0.93 9.22
C PRO A 137 16.72 2.03 8.38
N GLN A 138 18.04 2.25 8.50
CA GLN A 138 18.76 3.23 7.67
C GLN A 138 18.96 2.77 6.23
N SER A 139 18.78 1.48 5.91
CA SER A 139 18.93 0.95 4.55
C SER A 139 17.96 1.55 3.51
N VAL A 140 16.81 2.10 3.94
CA VAL A 140 15.85 2.76 3.03
C VAL A 140 16.21 4.20 2.68
N ASP A 141 17.16 4.81 3.39
CA ASP A 141 17.60 6.15 3.05
C ASP A 141 18.21 6.16 1.63
N ASP A 142 18.01 7.28 0.95
CA ASP A 142 18.72 7.59 -0.29
C ASP A 142 19.21 9.04 -0.21
N ASP A 143 20.06 9.43 -1.16
CA ASP A 143 20.59 10.80 -1.21
C ASP A 143 19.50 11.83 -1.53
N SER A 144 18.31 11.39 -1.94
CA SER A 144 17.19 12.28 -2.17
C SER A 144 16.45 12.54 -0.87
N LYS A 145 16.35 13.82 -0.51
CA LYS A 145 15.50 14.23 0.60
C LYS A 145 13.99 14.13 0.27
N ILE A 146 13.62 13.33 -0.73
CA ILE A 146 12.26 13.19 -1.26
C ILE A 146 11.67 11.87 -0.77
N PRO A 147 10.68 11.86 0.12
CA PRO A 147 10.10 10.63 0.65
C PRO A 147 9.11 9.97 -0.34
N PRO A 148 8.87 8.64 -0.23
CA PRO A 148 7.95 7.92 -1.10
C PRO A 148 6.49 8.28 -0.84
N ASN A 149 5.68 8.46 -1.90
CA ASN A 149 4.26 8.81 -1.80
C ASN A 149 3.37 7.60 -1.47
N TYR A 150 3.82 6.40 -1.84
CA TYR A 150 3.13 5.16 -1.55
C TYR A 150 4.11 4.12 -1.04
N LEU A 151 3.59 3.22 -0.21
CA LEU A 151 4.28 2.04 0.28
C LEU A 151 3.50 0.84 -0.22
N GLU A 152 4.17 -0.14 -0.79
CA GLU A 152 3.55 -1.38 -1.23
C GLU A 152 4.15 -2.54 -0.43
N VAL A 153 3.30 -3.39 0.13
CA VAL A 153 3.74 -4.69 0.65
C VAL A 153 3.45 -5.71 -0.42
N ARG A 154 4.43 -6.54 -0.77
CA ARG A 154 4.32 -7.52 -1.85
C ARG A 154 4.92 -8.85 -1.45
N LEU A 155 4.16 -9.92 -1.55
CA LEU A 155 4.67 -11.28 -1.65
C LEU A 155 5.13 -11.51 -3.09
N HIS A 156 6.39 -11.89 -3.28
CA HIS A 156 6.94 -12.25 -4.58
C HIS A 156 7.42 -13.71 -4.57
N ASP A 157 6.75 -14.54 -5.36
CA ASP A 157 6.90 -15.98 -5.28
C ASP A 157 7.32 -16.59 -6.63
N GLY A 158 8.53 -17.16 -6.66
CA GLY A 158 9.06 -17.86 -7.82
C GLY A 158 8.60 -19.31 -7.82
N LEU A 159 7.92 -19.74 -8.88
CA LEU A 159 7.35 -21.09 -8.97
C LEU A 159 8.31 -22.12 -9.57
N ALA A 160 9.39 -21.70 -10.23
CA ALA A 160 10.42 -22.56 -10.79
C ALA A 160 9.84 -23.81 -11.51
N GLY A 161 10.19 -25.02 -11.04
CA GLY A 161 9.69 -26.29 -11.57
C GLY A 161 8.24 -26.61 -11.22
N ASP A 162 7.67 -26.03 -10.17
CA ASP A 162 6.27 -26.26 -9.77
C ASP A 162 5.26 -25.59 -10.73
N PHE A 163 5.73 -24.70 -11.61
CA PHE A 163 4.90 -24.08 -12.64
C PHE A 163 4.39 -25.06 -13.71
N SER A 164 4.97 -26.27 -13.82
CA SER A 164 4.55 -27.24 -14.84
C SER A 164 3.22 -27.94 -14.54
N GLY A 165 2.73 -27.87 -13.31
CA GLY A 165 1.46 -28.48 -12.89
C GLY A 165 0.43 -27.45 -12.45
N SER A 166 -0.72 -27.41 -13.12
CA SER A 166 -1.82 -26.48 -12.78
C SER A 166 -2.29 -26.61 -11.33
N LYS A 167 -2.37 -27.84 -10.81
CA LYS A 167 -2.77 -28.10 -9.41
C LYS A 167 -1.82 -27.43 -8.40
N LYS A 168 -0.52 -27.65 -8.52
CA LYS A 168 0.48 -27.05 -7.63
C LYS A 168 0.51 -25.53 -7.73
N PHE A 169 0.32 -25.00 -8.94
CA PHE A 169 0.21 -23.57 -9.17
C PHE A 169 -0.97 -22.97 -8.40
N ILE A 170 -2.16 -23.57 -8.50
CA ILE A 170 -3.37 -23.12 -7.79
C ILE A 170 -3.14 -23.20 -6.28
N GLU A 171 -2.66 -24.34 -5.76
CA GLU A 171 -2.35 -24.51 -4.33
C GLU A 171 -1.37 -23.44 -3.81
N ARG A 172 -0.33 -23.12 -4.59
CA ARG A 172 0.64 -22.06 -4.28
C ARG A 172 0.01 -20.66 -4.28
N LEU A 173 -0.88 -20.39 -5.24
CA LEU A 173 -1.56 -19.11 -5.38
C LEU A 173 -2.53 -18.87 -4.22
N GLU A 174 -3.38 -19.85 -3.92
CA GLU A 174 -4.35 -19.79 -2.83
C GLU A 174 -3.66 -19.67 -1.48
N ALA A 175 -2.65 -20.54 -1.21
CA ALA A 175 -1.89 -20.48 0.03
C ALA A 175 -1.14 -19.15 0.17
N GLY A 176 -0.53 -18.66 -0.93
CA GLY A 176 0.14 -17.37 -0.95
C GLY A 176 -0.80 -16.20 -0.68
N LEU A 177 -2.04 -16.26 -1.18
CA LEU A 177 -3.05 -15.22 -0.94
C LEU A 177 -3.45 -15.16 0.53
N LEU A 178 -3.78 -16.31 1.13
CA LEU A 178 -4.17 -16.40 2.53
C LEU A 178 -3.03 -15.95 3.47
N ASP A 179 -1.83 -16.45 3.21
CA ASP A 179 -0.64 -16.11 3.99
C ASP A 179 -0.29 -14.62 3.90
N PHE A 180 -0.29 -14.07 2.68
CA PHE A 180 -0.08 -12.65 2.47
C PHE A 180 -1.16 -11.80 3.16
N TYR A 181 -2.44 -12.17 3.05
CA TYR A 181 -3.50 -11.39 3.67
C TYR A 181 -3.35 -11.35 5.20
N GLY A 182 -3.12 -12.50 5.83
CA GLY A 182 -2.94 -12.60 7.27
C GLY A 182 -1.75 -11.80 7.80
N GLN A 183 -0.60 -11.86 7.11
CA GLN A 183 0.63 -11.21 7.56
C GLN A 183 0.77 -9.74 7.15
N ALA A 184 0.23 -9.35 6.00
CA ALA A 184 0.51 -8.05 5.38
C ALA A 184 -0.70 -7.12 5.23
N VAL A 185 -1.93 -7.61 5.39
CA VAL A 185 -3.15 -6.81 5.17
C VAL A 185 -4.00 -6.68 6.44
N ALA A 186 -4.30 -7.79 7.13
CA ALA A 186 -5.29 -7.83 8.22
C ALA A 186 -5.01 -6.84 9.37
N GLY A 187 -3.74 -6.59 9.69
CA GLY A 187 -3.34 -5.65 10.77
C GLY A 187 -3.12 -4.20 10.33
N VAL A 188 -3.21 -3.91 9.04
CA VAL A 188 -2.78 -2.62 8.48
C VAL A 188 -3.94 -1.63 8.37
N LYS A 189 -3.73 -0.41 8.87
CA LYS A 189 -4.70 0.69 8.79
C LYS A 189 -4.25 1.73 7.76
N PRO A 190 -5.19 2.29 6.97
CA PRO A 190 -4.84 3.35 6.03
C PRO A 190 -4.49 4.63 6.80
N TRP A 191 -3.57 5.42 6.25
CA TRP A 191 -3.28 6.74 6.82
C TRP A 191 -4.40 7.72 6.46
N ILE A 192 -4.95 8.38 7.49
CA ILE A 192 -5.97 9.41 7.37
C ILE A 192 -5.37 10.73 7.88
N PRO A 193 -5.39 11.82 7.08
CA PRO A 193 -4.91 13.11 7.53
C PRO A 193 -5.74 13.62 8.71
N ALA A 194 -5.09 14.30 9.67
CA ALA A 194 -5.80 14.94 10.76
C ALA A 194 -6.77 16.01 10.23
N ALA A 195 -7.95 16.13 10.86
CA ALA A 195 -8.90 17.16 10.52
C ALA A 195 -8.25 18.56 10.71
N PRO A 196 -8.49 19.51 9.79
CA PRO A 196 -7.96 20.86 9.91
C PRO A 196 -8.47 21.50 11.20
N ARG A 197 -7.57 22.12 11.99
CA ARG A 197 -7.95 22.85 13.19
C ARG A 197 -8.54 24.21 12.79
N PRO A 198 -9.60 24.70 13.48
CA PRO A 198 -10.06 26.06 13.32
C PRO A 198 -8.92 27.05 13.56
N ILE A 199 -8.86 28.11 12.77
CA ILE A 199 -7.93 29.22 13.01
C ILE A 199 -8.41 29.91 14.29
N GLU A 200 -7.62 29.85 15.36
CA GLU A 200 -7.83 30.71 16.52
C GLU A 200 -7.63 32.16 16.07
N LYS A 201 -8.73 32.91 15.98
CA LYS A 201 -8.65 34.37 15.89
C LYS A 201 -8.13 34.86 17.23
N SER A 202 -6.86 35.23 17.30
CA SER A 202 -6.33 36.03 18.41
C SER A 202 -7.25 37.24 18.60
N LYS A 203 -7.85 37.37 19.77
CA LYS A 203 -8.63 38.56 20.14
C LYS A 203 -7.72 39.79 20.01
N PRO A 204 -8.11 40.83 19.26
CA PRO A 204 -7.42 42.11 19.32
C PRO A 204 -7.84 42.81 20.62
N GLY A 205 -6.87 43.14 21.46
CA GLY A 205 -7.07 44.00 22.64
C GLY A 205 -6.53 43.38 23.92
N ASP A 206 -5.22 43.51 24.11
CA ASP A 206 -4.56 43.65 25.42
C ASP A 206 -3.22 44.35 25.15
N ASP A 207 -3.27 45.53 24.52
CA ASP A 207 -2.13 46.44 24.44
C ASP A 207 -2.64 47.88 24.57
N GLU A 208 -3.12 48.23 25.77
CA GLU A 208 -3.26 49.62 26.21
C GLU A 208 -3.21 49.68 27.73
N GLY A 209 -2.09 50.15 28.27
CA GLY A 209 -1.93 50.28 29.72
C GLY A 209 -0.56 50.70 30.25
N LYS A 210 0.31 51.36 29.47
CA LYS A 210 1.42 52.15 30.08
C LYS A 210 0.98 53.60 30.19
N GLN A 211 0.44 53.93 31.36
CA GLN A 211 0.11 55.28 31.78
C GLN A 211 1.36 56.18 31.73
N ALA A 212 1.17 57.34 31.10
CA ALA A 212 2.07 58.48 31.17
C ALA A 212 2.19 58.97 32.62
N SER A 213 3.42 59.17 33.10
CA SER A 213 3.69 59.98 34.30
C SER A 213 3.99 61.42 33.87
N PRO A 214 3.50 62.46 34.58
CA PRO A 214 3.60 63.85 34.14
C PRO A 214 4.95 64.47 34.45
N LEU A 215 5.32 65.45 33.63
CA LEU A 215 6.45 66.37 33.80
C LEU A 215 6.33 67.21 35.09
N LEU A 216 7.43 67.28 35.84
CA LEU A 216 7.77 68.43 36.69
C LEU A 216 9.28 68.70 36.56
N SER A 217 9.61 69.88 36.04
CA SER A 217 10.86 70.62 36.26
C SER A 217 10.51 71.84 37.12
N PRO A 218 11.43 72.69 37.65
CA PRO A 218 12.91 72.70 37.60
C PRO A 218 13.63 73.01 38.95
N GLY A 219 14.97 72.85 39.00
CA GLY A 219 15.94 73.69 39.76
C GLY A 219 16.04 73.59 41.29
N ASP A 220 17.21 73.17 41.82
CA ASP A 220 18.24 74.07 42.37
C ASP A 220 19.30 73.34 43.24
N LEU A 221 20.57 73.61 42.88
CA LEU A 221 21.74 73.88 43.74
C LEU A 221 21.99 73.01 44.98
N ASN A 222 23.02 72.15 44.92
CA ASN A 222 24.37 72.45 45.48
C ASN A 222 25.38 71.37 45.07
#